data_AF-A0A7S2E593-F1
#
_entry.id   AF-A0A7S2E593-F1
#
_cell.length_a   1.000
_cell.length_b   1.000
_cell.length_c   1.000
_cell.angle_alpha   90.00
_cell.angle_beta   90.00
_cell.angle_gamma   90.00
#
_symmetry.space_group_name_H-M   'P 1'
#
loop_
_entity.id
_entity.type
_entity.pdbx_description
1 polymer ?
#
loop_
_entity_poly.entity_id
_entity_poly.type
_entity_poly.pdbx_seq_one_letter_code
_entity_poly.pdbx_strand_id
1 'polypeptide(L)'
;GRDFEDNAVGLAGMETICGGQRSGNVNMVGSYSTAEVAATVAHEMGHNFGLTHDGVGTNTCASSGKIMAAVGSSSAVAEFSTCSVAEMETMLNSGWYTARPCLENAPSTVYGDPSCGNGLREDGEDCDDPDGVDPCCDASTCTFASAAYECSSFMPCCDSCMFITAASQTVCRAAAGSCDMPEVCPGGQADCTVDRYMYAGTACTSSAGNAGRCFAGECESQQETCSQQYIGYDGSSSVALDASSERCSALNDECSGYLWCTKQGGSSTDCEPATTLATGQFAATPTGLACLLPSDKLGVRTGFCQDDKCTLKEQLAAVPTCGNGGVDYGEQCDC
;
A
#
# COMPACT_ATOMS: atom_id res chain seq x y z
N GLY A 1 12.76 23.04 -2.99
CA GLY A 1 11.57 22.86 -2.15
C GLY A 1 11.23 24.15 -1.43
N ARG A 2 10.31 24.10 -0.48
CA ARG A 2 10.09 25.15 0.53
C ARG A 2 10.58 24.65 1.88
N ASP A 3 10.97 25.57 2.74
CA ASP A 3 11.31 25.23 4.12
C ASP A 3 10.01 25.10 4.93
N PHE A 4 9.97 24.13 5.83
CA PHE A 4 8.90 23.97 6.79
C PHE A 4 9.00 25.05 7.88
N GLU A 5 7.86 25.33 8.51
CA GLU A 5 7.85 26.13 9.74
C GLU A 5 8.44 25.28 10.88
N ASP A 6 9.05 25.96 11.86
CA ASP A 6 9.79 25.34 12.97
C ASP A 6 11.00 24.50 12.55
N ASN A 7 11.44 23.58 13.42
CA ASN A 7 12.64 22.75 13.23
C ASN A 7 12.33 21.40 12.57
N ALA A 8 11.12 21.21 12.03
CA ALA A 8 10.74 19.96 11.35
C ALA A 8 11.44 19.89 9.99
N VAL A 9 11.95 18.71 9.64
CA VAL A 9 12.60 18.43 8.34
C VAL A 9 11.82 17.43 7.49
N GLY A 10 10.83 16.75 8.08
CA GLY A 10 9.94 15.80 7.44
C GLY A 10 8.62 15.67 8.20
N LEU A 11 7.63 15.06 7.55
CA LEU A 11 6.38 14.63 8.19
C LEU A 11 5.74 13.46 7.43
N ALA A 12 5.28 12.46 8.17
CA ALA A 12 4.65 11.25 7.65
C ALA A 12 3.39 10.83 8.42
N GLY A 13 2.54 10.04 7.76
CA GLY A 13 1.49 9.29 8.44
C GLY A 13 2.08 8.11 9.22
N MET A 14 1.62 7.92 10.46
CA MET A 14 1.95 6.76 11.29
C MET A 14 1.10 5.53 10.90
N GLU A 15 1.75 4.38 10.70
CA GLU A 15 1.10 3.09 10.41
C GLU A 15 0.23 3.12 9.15
N THR A 16 0.72 3.76 8.09
CA THR A 16 -0.08 4.05 6.89
C THR A 16 0.43 3.40 5.62
N ILE A 17 1.53 2.63 5.68
CA ILE A 17 2.05 1.90 4.52
C ILE A 17 0.93 1.07 3.87
N CYS A 18 0.89 1.05 2.54
CA CYS A 18 -0.17 0.46 1.69
C CYS A 18 -1.54 1.16 1.73
N GLY A 19 -1.75 2.13 2.62
CA GLY A 19 -2.99 2.91 2.67
C GLY A 19 -3.08 3.95 1.55
N GLY A 20 -4.06 3.81 0.64
CA GLY A 20 -4.20 4.67 -0.55
C GLY A 20 -4.32 6.19 -0.31
N GLN A 21 -4.68 6.63 0.91
CA GLN A 21 -4.80 8.06 1.24
C GLN A 21 -3.66 8.60 2.13
N ARG A 22 -2.91 7.73 2.81
CA ARG A 22 -1.98 8.13 3.89
C ARG A 22 -0.59 7.50 3.77
N SER A 23 -0.36 6.59 2.83
CA SER A 23 0.93 5.94 2.56
C SER A 23 1.90 6.90 1.85
N GLY A 24 2.25 7.99 2.52
CA GLY A 24 3.14 9.01 1.98
C GLY A 24 3.76 9.88 3.08
N ASN A 25 4.73 10.68 2.65
CA ASN A 25 5.45 11.62 3.49
C ASN A 25 5.90 12.85 2.69
N VAL A 26 6.28 13.90 3.42
CA VAL A 26 6.83 15.14 2.87
C VAL A 26 8.18 15.42 3.52
N ASN A 27 9.18 15.76 2.71
CA ASN A 27 10.57 15.93 3.17
C ASN A 27 11.14 17.25 2.69
N MET A 28 11.89 17.94 3.56
CA MET A 28 12.61 19.16 3.23
C MET A 28 13.97 18.83 2.62
N VAL A 29 14.27 19.43 1.46
CA VAL A 29 15.59 19.29 0.81
C VAL A 29 16.56 20.40 1.25
N GLY A 30 16.05 21.63 1.44
CA GLY A 30 16.76 22.76 2.04
C GLY A 30 18.23 22.93 1.64
N SER A 31 19.07 23.25 2.62
CA SER A 31 20.53 23.31 2.53
C SER A 31 21.22 22.00 2.97
N TYR A 32 20.47 20.90 3.04
CA TYR A 32 20.96 19.61 3.49
C TYR A 32 21.73 18.89 2.37
N SER A 33 22.71 18.07 2.75
CA SER A 33 23.35 17.15 1.82
C SER A 33 22.37 16.07 1.35
N THR A 34 22.65 15.44 0.22
CA THR A 34 21.83 14.35 -0.31
C THR A 34 21.68 13.19 0.68
N ALA A 35 22.74 12.90 1.45
CA ALA A 35 22.73 11.85 2.45
C ALA A 35 21.87 12.20 3.68
N GLU A 36 21.85 13.47 4.10
CA GLU A 36 20.95 13.93 5.17
C GLU A 36 19.49 13.87 4.72
N VAL A 37 19.19 14.30 3.49
CA VAL A 37 17.84 14.21 2.92
C VAL A 37 17.40 12.74 2.80
N ALA A 38 18.29 11.84 2.38
CA ALA A 38 18.00 10.41 2.32
C ALA A 38 17.67 9.82 3.71
N ALA A 39 18.41 10.24 4.76
CA ALA A 39 18.11 9.84 6.13
C ALA A 39 16.74 10.38 6.60
N THR A 40 16.37 11.61 6.22
CA THR A 40 15.03 12.14 6.48
C THR A 40 13.94 11.34 5.77
N VAL A 41 14.12 11.03 4.48
CA VAL A 41 13.16 10.20 3.74
C VAL A 41 13.01 8.82 4.42
N ALA A 42 14.12 8.20 4.83
CA ALA A 42 14.09 6.92 5.54
C ALA A 42 13.38 7.02 6.91
N HIS A 43 13.59 8.11 7.64
CA HIS A 43 12.90 8.39 8.91
C HIS A 43 11.39 8.48 8.72
N GLU A 44 10.96 9.28 7.74
CA GLU A 44 9.54 9.48 7.45
C GLU A 44 8.87 8.22 6.86
N MET A 45 9.58 7.45 6.04
CA MET A 45 9.11 6.12 5.63
C MET A 45 9.00 5.17 6.83
N GLY A 46 9.92 5.25 7.79
CA GLY A 46 9.84 4.51 9.05
C GLY A 46 8.51 4.77 9.79
N HIS A 47 8.06 6.02 9.87
CA HIS A 47 6.74 6.32 10.42
C HIS A 47 5.58 5.68 9.63
N ASN A 48 5.66 5.60 8.29
CA ASN A 48 4.66 4.87 7.51
C ASN A 48 4.61 3.37 7.90
N PHE A 49 5.74 2.79 8.28
CA PHE A 49 5.85 1.44 8.86
C PHE A 49 5.51 1.37 10.37
N GLY A 50 5.02 2.46 10.98
CA GLY A 50 4.62 2.49 12.39
C GLY A 50 5.76 2.68 13.38
N LEU A 51 6.98 2.94 12.92
CA LEU A 51 8.13 3.13 13.80
C LEU A 51 7.97 4.43 14.59
N THR A 52 8.24 4.37 15.89
CA THR A 52 8.22 5.55 16.76
C THR A 52 9.64 6.06 17.02
N HIS A 53 9.75 7.26 17.59
CA HIS A 53 11.06 7.82 17.89
C HIS A 53 11.81 7.05 18.99
N ASP A 54 13.10 6.81 18.76
CA ASP A 54 14.00 6.24 19.77
C ASP A 54 14.21 7.22 20.94
N GLY A 55 13.99 6.76 22.18
CA GLY A 55 14.30 7.51 23.40
C GLY A 55 13.32 8.62 23.78
N VAL A 56 12.12 8.67 23.17
CA VAL A 56 11.12 9.72 23.40
C VAL A 56 9.74 9.14 23.75
N GLY A 57 9.03 9.82 24.66
CA GLY A 57 7.62 9.55 24.95
C GLY A 57 7.40 8.28 25.79
N THR A 58 6.43 7.47 25.38
CA THR A 58 6.10 6.18 26.01
C THR A 58 6.90 5.01 25.43
N ASN A 59 7.74 5.24 24.41
CA ASN A 59 8.61 4.22 23.85
C ASN A 59 9.70 3.85 24.89
N THR A 60 9.88 2.57 25.16
CA THR A 60 10.89 2.04 26.09
C THR A 60 12.29 1.96 25.48
N CYS A 61 12.42 2.26 24.20
CA CYS A 61 13.65 2.15 23.45
C CYS A 61 14.65 3.25 23.82
N ALA A 62 15.92 2.86 23.95
CA ALA A 62 16.98 3.79 24.29
C ALA A 62 17.24 4.77 23.14
N SER A 63 17.65 5.99 23.49
CA SER A 63 18.13 6.95 22.48
C SER A 63 19.33 6.36 21.74
N SER A 64 19.22 6.28 20.42
CA SER A 64 20.14 5.52 19.56
C SER A 64 21.03 6.41 18.68
N GLY A 65 20.58 7.63 18.36
CA GLY A 65 21.17 8.46 17.32
C GLY A 65 21.08 7.84 15.91
N LYS A 66 20.17 6.88 15.70
CA LYS A 66 19.92 6.18 14.43
C LYS A 66 18.80 6.85 13.64
N ILE A 67 18.37 6.24 12.54
CA ILE A 67 17.37 6.84 11.63
C ILE A 67 16.15 7.37 12.39
N MET A 68 15.59 6.62 13.35
CA MET A 68 14.40 7.03 14.14
C MET A 68 14.70 7.91 15.37
N ALA A 69 15.88 8.53 15.46
CA ALA A 69 16.13 9.51 16.52
C ALA A 69 15.23 10.74 16.35
N ALA A 70 14.59 11.22 17.43
CA ALA A 70 13.69 12.37 17.40
C ALA A 70 14.35 13.71 17.02
N VAL A 71 15.68 13.77 17.07
CA VAL A 71 16.45 14.95 16.69
C VAL A 71 17.47 14.50 15.67
N GLY A 72 17.39 15.07 14.47
CA GLY A 72 18.34 14.82 13.39
C GLY A 72 19.77 15.16 13.80
N SER A 73 20.71 14.35 13.34
CA SER A 73 22.14 14.61 13.51
C SER A 73 22.71 15.21 12.21
N SER A 74 23.77 16.00 12.31
CA SER A 74 24.51 16.50 11.12
C SER A 74 25.34 15.42 10.41
N SER A 75 25.26 14.18 10.87
CA SER A 75 25.88 13.02 10.26
C SER A 75 24.79 12.19 9.58
N ALA A 76 24.97 11.85 8.32
CA ALA A 76 24.07 10.93 7.63
C ALA A 76 24.15 9.55 8.31
N VAL A 77 23.05 9.14 8.94
CA VAL A 77 22.89 7.83 9.58
C VAL A 77 22.15 6.92 8.62
N ALA A 78 22.62 5.68 8.48
CA ALA A 78 22.12 4.73 7.48
C ALA A 78 21.61 3.42 8.12
N GLU A 79 21.37 3.42 9.43
CA GLU A 79 20.96 2.23 10.17
C GLU A 79 19.75 2.54 11.04
N PHE A 80 18.82 1.58 11.12
CA PHE A 80 17.73 1.57 12.10
C PHE A 80 18.21 1.00 13.45
N SER A 81 17.54 1.39 14.54
CA SER A 81 17.78 0.77 15.85
C SER A 81 17.16 -0.63 15.89
N THR A 82 17.61 -1.48 16.82
CA THR A 82 16.98 -2.80 17.02
C THR A 82 15.53 -2.70 17.45
N CYS A 83 15.13 -1.57 18.06
CA CYS A 83 13.74 -1.29 18.39
C CYS A 83 12.91 -1.01 17.15
N SER A 84 13.40 -0.12 16.29
CA SER A 84 12.76 0.20 15.02
C SER A 84 12.54 -1.04 14.15
N VAL A 85 13.50 -1.97 14.13
CA VAL A 85 13.35 -3.26 13.44
C VAL A 85 12.21 -4.10 14.04
N ALA A 86 12.13 -4.20 15.37
CA ALA A 86 11.06 -4.96 16.03
C ALA A 86 9.66 -4.31 15.84
N GLU A 87 9.58 -2.97 15.80
CA GLU A 87 8.35 -2.26 15.47
C GLU A 87 7.93 -2.51 14.01
N MET A 88 8.88 -2.49 13.07
CA MET A 88 8.63 -2.82 11.67
C MET A 88 8.09 -4.24 11.51
N GLU A 89 8.72 -5.22 12.16
CA GLU A 89 8.24 -6.61 12.17
C GLU A 89 6.82 -6.71 12.76
N THR A 90 6.52 -5.95 13.82
CA THR A 90 5.18 -5.92 14.41
C THR A 90 4.15 -5.37 13.42
N MET A 91 4.49 -4.32 12.68
CA MET A 91 3.62 -3.73 11.66
C MET A 91 3.38 -4.69 10.49
N LEU A 92 4.42 -5.33 9.97
CA LEU A 92 4.30 -6.30 8.88
C LEU A 92 3.52 -7.56 9.29
N ASN A 93 3.49 -7.90 10.58
CA ASN A 93 2.66 -8.98 11.11
C ASN A 93 1.27 -8.52 11.61
N SER A 94 0.96 -7.23 11.49
CA SER A 94 -0.30 -6.68 11.99
C SER A 94 -1.49 -7.09 11.11
N GLY A 95 -2.69 -7.09 11.70
CA GLY A 95 -3.94 -7.27 10.95
C GLY A 95 -4.19 -6.16 9.92
N TRP A 96 -3.56 -4.98 10.09
CA TRP A 96 -3.63 -3.90 9.11
C TRP A 96 -2.89 -4.27 7.82
N TYR A 97 -1.61 -4.66 7.91
CA TYR A 97 -0.82 -5.01 6.73
C TYR A 97 -1.28 -6.33 6.12
N THR A 98 -1.49 -7.37 6.94
CA THR A 98 -1.88 -8.70 6.43
C THR A 98 -3.26 -8.74 5.80
N ALA A 99 -4.14 -7.77 6.11
CA ALA A 99 -5.39 -7.61 5.39
C ALA A 99 -5.22 -6.96 4.01
N ARG A 100 -4.10 -6.23 3.79
CA ARG A 100 -3.84 -5.35 2.65
C ARG A 100 -2.36 -5.37 2.19
N PRO A 101 -1.75 -6.54 1.94
CA PRO A 101 -0.33 -6.61 1.66
C PRO A 101 -0.02 -6.00 0.29
N CYS A 102 0.87 -5.01 0.25
CA CYS A 102 1.28 -4.34 -1.00
C CYS A 102 2.79 -4.37 -1.27
N LEU A 103 3.57 -5.03 -0.41
CA LEU A 103 5.03 -5.07 -0.49
C LEU A 103 5.56 -6.47 -0.87
N GLU A 104 4.68 -7.38 -1.28
CA GLU A 104 5.01 -8.79 -1.54
C GLU A 104 5.50 -9.02 -2.98
N ASN A 105 5.58 -7.96 -3.80
CA ASN A 105 6.02 -8.03 -5.18
C ASN A 105 7.20 -7.08 -5.43
N ALA A 106 8.17 -7.55 -6.21
CA ALA A 106 9.22 -6.71 -6.73
C ALA A 106 8.68 -5.75 -7.80
N PRO A 107 9.20 -4.51 -7.91
CA PRO A 107 8.82 -3.60 -8.98
C PRO A 107 9.34 -4.10 -10.34
N SER A 108 8.53 -3.95 -11.39
CA SER A 108 8.93 -4.27 -12.78
C SER A 108 9.73 -3.15 -13.45
N THR A 109 9.74 -1.96 -12.85
CA THR A 109 10.47 -0.79 -13.35
C THR A 109 11.16 -0.12 -12.19
N VAL A 110 12.48 0.02 -12.28
CA VAL A 110 13.30 0.71 -11.32
C VAL A 110 13.77 2.03 -11.95
N TYR A 111 13.68 3.12 -11.19
CA TYR A 111 14.09 4.44 -11.65
C TYR A 111 15.42 4.82 -11.03
N GLY A 112 16.39 5.14 -11.87
CA GLY A 112 17.75 5.46 -11.43
C GLY A 112 18.77 5.06 -12.49
N ASP A 113 20.03 5.35 -12.21
CA ASP A 113 21.12 4.71 -12.94
C ASP A 113 21.34 3.31 -12.34
N PRO A 114 21.41 2.23 -13.15
CA PRO A 114 21.64 0.88 -12.67
C PRO A 114 22.88 0.77 -11.77
N SER A 115 22.75 0.07 -10.65
CA SER A 115 23.80 -0.05 -9.64
C SER A 115 23.87 -1.44 -9.02
N CYS A 116 24.61 -2.31 -9.68
CA CYS A 116 24.95 -3.64 -9.20
C CYS A 116 25.32 -3.71 -7.71
N GLY A 117 24.64 -4.60 -7.00
CA GLY A 117 24.81 -4.85 -5.57
C GLY A 117 23.86 -4.03 -4.69
N ASN A 118 22.75 -3.53 -5.24
CA ASN A 118 21.72 -2.81 -4.49
C ASN A 118 20.47 -3.68 -4.20
N GLY A 119 20.46 -4.93 -4.66
CA GLY A 119 19.36 -5.88 -4.47
C GLY A 119 18.18 -5.70 -5.43
N LEU A 120 18.32 -4.87 -6.46
CA LEU A 120 17.29 -4.66 -7.49
C LEU A 120 17.88 -5.05 -8.85
N ARG A 121 17.23 -5.95 -9.58
CA ARG A 121 17.63 -6.25 -10.96
C ARG A 121 17.23 -5.10 -11.87
N GLU A 122 18.22 -4.34 -12.34
CA GLU A 122 18.04 -3.14 -13.16
C GLU A 122 18.43 -3.36 -14.63
N ASP A 123 18.19 -2.35 -15.48
CA ASP A 123 18.52 -2.41 -16.91
C ASP A 123 20.03 -2.67 -17.11
N GLY A 124 20.36 -3.81 -17.73
CA GLY A 124 21.74 -4.23 -17.98
C GLY A 124 22.27 -5.29 -17.01
N GLU A 125 21.48 -5.68 -16.03
CA GLU A 125 21.81 -6.74 -15.06
C GLU A 125 20.95 -8.00 -15.32
N ASP A 126 21.56 -9.18 -15.20
CA ASP A 126 20.83 -10.46 -15.25
C ASP A 126 20.29 -10.85 -13.85
N CYS A 127 20.95 -10.37 -12.79
CA CYS A 127 20.67 -10.65 -11.39
C CYS A 127 21.37 -9.62 -10.49
N ASP A 128 20.94 -9.46 -9.23
CA ASP A 128 21.63 -8.65 -8.23
C ASP A 128 21.72 -9.44 -6.91
N ASP A 129 22.94 -9.56 -6.36
CA ASP A 129 23.25 -10.33 -5.16
C ASP A 129 24.11 -9.48 -4.21
N PRO A 130 23.49 -8.56 -3.44
CA PRO A 130 24.21 -7.62 -2.58
C PRO A 130 24.97 -8.32 -1.45
N ASP A 131 24.50 -9.50 -1.03
CA ASP A 131 25.05 -10.26 0.09
C ASP A 131 26.06 -11.34 -0.34
N GLY A 132 26.20 -11.59 -1.66
CA GLY A 132 27.12 -12.60 -2.20
C GLY A 132 26.73 -14.04 -1.87
N VAL A 133 25.43 -14.28 -1.65
CA VAL A 133 24.89 -15.58 -1.21
C VAL A 133 24.10 -16.32 -2.30
N ASP A 134 23.80 -15.69 -3.43
CA ASP A 134 23.13 -16.32 -4.56
C ASP A 134 24.12 -17.13 -5.41
N PRO A 135 24.06 -18.48 -5.41
CA PRO A 135 24.97 -19.29 -6.22
C PRO A 135 24.77 -19.13 -7.74
N CYS A 136 23.67 -18.51 -8.17
CA CYS A 136 23.35 -18.29 -9.57
C CYS A 136 23.86 -16.94 -10.10
N CYS A 137 24.26 -16.03 -9.22
CA CYS A 137 24.66 -14.67 -9.58
C CYS A 137 26.14 -14.40 -9.28
N ASP A 138 26.82 -13.66 -10.15
CA ASP A 138 28.11 -13.06 -9.83
C ASP A 138 27.87 -11.65 -9.25
N ALA A 139 27.94 -11.54 -7.93
CA ALA A 139 27.74 -10.30 -7.18
C ALA A 139 28.66 -9.13 -7.60
N SER A 140 29.77 -9.39 -8.31
CA SER A 140 30.67 -8.34 -8.77
C SER A 140 30.30 -7.77 -10.14
N THR A 141 29.54 -8.51 -10.94
CA THR A 141 29.18 -8.14 -12.31
C THR A 141 27.69 -8.04 -12.55
N CYS A 142 26.85 -8.53 -11.62
CA CYS A 142 25.39 -8.63 -11.77
C CYS A 142 24.97 -9.37 -13.04
N THR A 143 25.76 -10.40 -13.37
CA THR A 143 25.49 -11.35 -14.45
C THR A 143 25.38 -12.76 -13.89
N PHE A 144 24.78 -13.67 -14.64
CA PHE A 144 24.71 -15.06 -14.21
C PHE A 144 26.11 -15.66 -14.03
N ALA A 145 26.32 -16.37 -12.92
CA ALA A 145 27.60 -16.99 -12.57
C ALA A 145 28.04 -18.09 -13.57
N SER A 146 27.13 -18.54 -14.43
CA SER A 146 27.38 -19.52 -15.50
C SER A 146 26.50 -19.21 -16.70
N ALA A 147 27.05 -19.38 -17.90
CA ALA A 147 26.31 -19.24 -19.16
C ALA A 147 25.19 -20.30 -19.36
N ALA A 148 25.11 -21.30 -18.48
CA ALA A 148 24.04 -22.30 -18.48
C ALA A 148 22.84 -21.91 -17.61
N TYR A 149 22.96 -20.88 -16.77
CA TYR A 149 21.91 -20.45 -15.87
C TYR A 149 20.93 -19.52 -16.58
N GLU A 150 19.69 -19.57 -16.13
CA GLU A 150 18.57 -18.81 -16.71
C GLU A 150 17.96 -17.82 -15.71
N CYS A 151 18.24 -17.97 -14.42
CA CYS A 151 17.69 -17.15 -13.36
C CYS A 151 18.57 -17.11 -12.10
N SER A 152 18.34 -16.09 -11.27
CA SER A 152 18.86 -15.97 -9.91
C SER A 152 18.04 -16.79 -8.92
N SER A 153 18.66 -17.35 -7.88
CA SER A 153 17.92 -18.12 -6.86
C SER A 153 16.98 -17.27 -5.99
N PHE A 154 17.10 -15.94 -6.02
CA PHE A 154 16.18 -15.03 -5.35
C PHE A 154 14.94 -14.69 -6.19
N MET A 155 14.91 -15.10 -7.45
CA MET A 155 13.74 -14.90 -8.29
C MET A 155 12.67 -15.98 -8.02
N PRO A 156 11.39 -15.62 -7.96
CA PRO A 156 10.33 -16.49 -7.44
C PRO A 156 10.02 -17.70 -8.32
N CYS A 157 10.42 -17.69 -9.61
CA CYS A 157 10.28 -18.80 -10.53
C CYS A 157 11.62 -19.44 -10.94
N CYS A 158 12.56 -19.47 -10.01
CA CYS A 158 13.85 -20.13 -10.18
C CYS A 158 13.98 -21.37 -9.29
N ASP A 159 14.40 -22.49 -9.86
CA ASP A 159 14.85 -23.66 -9.11
C ASP A 159 16.19 -24.12 -9.69
N SER A 160 17.20 -24.20 -8.83
CA SER A 160 18.54 -24.66 -9.21
C SER A 160 19.12 -23.88 -10.39
N CYS A 161 18.97 -22.55 -10.38
CA CYS A 161 19.40 -21.61 -11.43
C CYS A 161 18.72 -21.79 -12.80
N MET A 162 17.62 -22.52 -12.86
CA MET A 162 16.83 -22.79 -14.07
C MET A 162 15.37 -22.39 -13.87
N PHE A 163 14.68 -22.05 -14.96
CA PHE A 163 13.26 -21.70 -14.86
C PHE A 163 12.42 -22.88 -14.38
N ILE A 164 11.51 -22.59 -13.45
CA ILE A 164 10.46 -23.52 -13.07
C ILE A 164 9.47 -23.67 -14.23
N THR A 165 9.26 -24.89 -14.72
CA THR A 165 8.40 -25.18 -15.88
C THR A 165 6.91 -24.90 -15.61
N ALA A 166 6.15 -24.44 -16.60
CA ALA A 166 4.70 -24.20 -16.45
C ALA A 166 3.91 -25.45 -16.04
N ALA A 167 4.39 -26.64 -16.45
CA ALA A 167 3.76 -27.91 -16.15
C ALA A 167 3.80 -28.28 -14.65
N SER A 168 4.71 -27.68 -13.86
CA SER A 168 4.75 -27.92 -12.41
C SER A 168 3.60 -27.23 -11.67
N GLN A 169 2.98 -26.20 -12.28
CA GLN A 169 1.97 -25.35 -11.65
C GLN A 169 2.44 -24.79 -10.29
N THR A 170 3.75 -24.52 -10.16
CA THR A 170 4.32 -23.98 -8.92
C THR A 170 3.76 -22.58 -8.67
N VAL A 171 3.15 -22.38 -7.50
CA VAL A 171 2.67 -21.07 -7.05
C VAL A 171 3.89 -20.22 -6.68
N CYS A 172 4.07 -19.10 -7.37
CA CYS A 172 5.14 -18.14 -7.11
C CYS A 172 4.70 -16.95 -6.25
N ARG A 173 3.39 -16.67 -6.23
CA ARG A 173 2.77 -15.74 -5.28
C ARG A 173 1.45 -16.32 -4.80
N ALA A 174 1.31 -16.47 -3.49
CA ALA A 174 0.06 -16.94 -2.90
C ALA A 174 -0.97 -15.80 -2.90
N ALA A 175 -2.26 -16.15 -2.96
CA ALA A 175 -3.33 -15.18 -2.79
C ALA A 175 -3.31 -14.61 -1.36
N ALA A 176 -3.29 -13.28 -1.24
CA ALA A 176 -3.35 -12.55 0.02
C ALA A 176 -4.72 -12.67 0.72
N GLY A 177 -5.79 -12.89 -0.04
CA GLY A 177 -7.13 -12.94 0.50
C GLY A 177 -8.16 -13.48 -0.49
N SER A 178 -9.44 -13.37 -0.13
CA SER A 178 -10.55 -13.88 -0.97
C SER A 178 -10.77 -13.07 -2.26
N CYS A 179 -10.15 -11.89 -2.36
CA CYS A 179 -10.21 -11.00 -3.52
C CYS A 179 -8.95 -11.01 -4.37
N ASP A 180 -8.00 -11.88 -4.04
CA ASP A 180 -6.71 -12.01 -4.70
C ASP A 180 -6.56 -13.40 -5.34
N MET A 181 -5.86 -13.51 -6.48
CA MET A 181 -5.63 -14.80 -7.16
C MET A 181 -4.19 -15.24 -6.99
N PRO A 182 -3.90 -16.54 -6.79
CA PRO A 182 -2.51 -16.99 -6.78
C PRO A 182 -1.90 -16.95 -8.19
N GLU A 183 -0.63 -16.56 -8.28
CA GLU A 183 0.15 -16.63 -9.52
C GLU A 183 1.02 -17.87 -9.54
N VAL A 184 1.17 -18.42 -10.74
CA VAL A 184 1.95 -19.64 -11.01
C VAL A 184 3.08 -19.32 -11.97
N CYS A 185 4.17 -20.06 -11.84
CA CYS A 185 5.31 -19.88 -12.70
C CYS A 185 4.96 -20.16 -14.17
N PRO A 186 5.27 -19.23 -15.07
CA PRO A 186 4.86 -19.32 -16.47
C PRO A 186 5.74 -20.26 -17.31
N GLY A 187 6.87 -20.76 -16.80
CA GLY A 187 7.64 -21.81 -17.46
C GLY A 187 8.84 -21.37 -18.30
N GLY A 188 9.08 -20.09 -18.47
CA GLY A 188 10.14 -19.58 -19.35
C GLY A 188 10.66 -18.19 -18.98
N GLN A 189 10.42 -17.77 -17.74
CA GLN A 189 10.90 -16.50 -17.17
C GLN A 189 11.07 -16.69 -15.66
N ALA A 190 11.98 -15.93 -15.07
CA ALA A 190 12.30 -16.01 -13.65
C ALA A 190 11.28 -15.27 -12.76
N ASP A 191 10.63 -14.25 -13.32
CA ASP A 191 9.64 -13.48 -12.60
C ASP A 191 8.30 -14.19 -12.60
N CYS A 192 7.61 -14.08 -11.46
CA CYS A 192 6.22 -14.45 -11.35
C CYS A 192 5.38 -13.60 -12.33
N THR A 193 4.25 -14.14 -12.79
CA THR A 193 3.36 -13.34 -13.63
C THR A 193 2.85 -12.11 -12.86
N VAL A 194 2.39 -11.09 -13.59
CA VAL A 194 1.78 -9.91 -12.97
C VAL A 194 0.69 -10.31 -11.97
N ASP A 195 0.62 -9.58 -10.86
CA ASP A 195 -0.38 -9.78 -9.80
C ASP A 195 -1.79 -9.55 -10.35
N ARG A 196 -2.69 -10.51 -10.14
CA ARG A 196 -4.07 -10.45 -10.64
C ARG A 196 -5.07 -10.67 -9.52
N TYR A 197 -6.13 -9.88 -9.57
CA TYR A 197 -7.17 -9.86 -8.55
C TYR A 197 -8.48 -10.45 -9.06
N MET A 198 -9.33 -10.87 -8.12
CA MET A 198 -10.71 -11.23 -8.44
C MET A 198 -11.45 -10.03 -9.04
N TYR A 199 -12.36 -10.28 -9.96
CA TYR A 199 -13.13 -9.23 -10.62
C TYR A 199 -13.83 -8.32 -9.60
N ALA A 200 -13.77 -7.01 -9.87
CA ALA A 200 -14.45 -6.02 -9.04
C ALA A 200 -15.94 -6.37 -8.88
N GLY A 201 -16.41 -6.35 -7.64
CA GLY A 201 -17.78 -6.71 -7.28
C GLY A 201 -18.00 -8.16 -6.90
N THR A 202 -17.00 -9.04 -7.04
CA THR A 202 -17.08 -10.41 -6.52
C THR A 202 -17.39 -10.37 -5.02
N ALA A 203 -18.38 -11.16 -4.58
CA ALA A 203 -18.74 -11.19 -3.16
C ALA A 203 -17.58 -11.78 -2.36
N CYS A 204 -17.24 -11.12 -1.25
CA CYS A 204 -16.13 -11.52 -0.39
C CYS A 204 -16.50 -11.34 1.09
N THR A 205 -15.64 -11.92 1.93
CA THR A 205 -15.68 -11.71 3.37
C THR A 205 -14.33 -11.12 3.76
N SER A 206 -14.35 -9.98 4.45
CA SER A 206 -13.15 -9.32 4.95
C SER A 206 -12.46 -10.18 6.02
N SER A 207 -11.24 -9.79 6.39
CA SER A 207 -10.48 -10.43 7.47
C SER A 207 -11.21 -10.35 8.83
N ALA A 208 -12.03 -9.31 9.06
CA ALA A 208 -12.86 -9.16 10.26
C ALA A 208 -14.21 -9.91 10.16
N GLY A 209 -14.47 -10.65 9.09
CA GLY A 209 -15.67 -11.48 8.93
C GLY A 209 -16.89 -10.73 8.38
N ASN A 210 -16.71 -9.52 7.83
CA ASN A 210 -17.80 -8.72 7.30
C ASN A 210 -18.00 -8.97 5.81
N ALA A 211 -19.26 -8.97 5.37
CA ALA A 211 -19.56 -9.09 3.95
C ALA A 211 -19.09 -7.84 3.19
N GLY A 212 -18.51 -8.05 2.02
CA GLY A 212 -17.99 -7.00 1.17
C GLY A 212 -17.99 -7.37 -0.30
N ARG A 213 -17.36 -6.52 -1.11
CA ARG A 213 -17.12 -6.76 -2.54
C ARG A 213 -15.66 -6.52 -2.88
N CYS A 214 -15.12 -7.37 -3.75
CA CYS A 214 -13.75 -7.23 -4.19
C CYS A 214 -13.55 -5.96 -5.00
N PHE A 215 -12.44 -5.28 -4.76
CA PHE A 215 -11.95 -4.18 -5.56
C PHE A 215 -10.42 -4.11 -5.45
N ALA A 216 -9.70 -4.19 -6.57
CA ALA A 216 -8.24 -4.10 -6.62
C ALA A 216 -7.51 -4.98 -5.57
N GLY A 217 -7.92 -6.25 -5.45
CA GLY A 217 -7.33 -7.22 -4.50
C GLY A 217 -7.93 -7.20 -3.10
N GLU A 218 -8.70 -6.16 -2.77
CA GLU A 218 -9.20 -5.90 -1.43
C GLU A 218 -10.69 -6.24 -1.28
N CYS A 219 -11.10 -6.67 -0.10
CA CYS A 219 -12.52 -6.86 0.21
C CYS A 219 -13.12 -5.61 0.86
N GLU A 220 -13.74 -4.76 0.06
CA GLU A 220 -14.32 -3.50 0.52
C GLU A 220 -15.68 -3.75 1.18
N SER A 221 -15.76 -3.52 2.50
CA SER A 221 -16.96 -3.73 3.30
C SER A 221 -17.58 -2.41 3.75
N GLN A 222 -18.85 -2.19 3.39
CA GLN A 222 -19.66 -1.07 3.86
C GLN A 222 -19.73 -1.02 5.40
N GLN A 223 -19.84 -2.18 6.04
CA GLN A 223 -19.90 -2.26 7.49
C GLN A 223 -18.61 -1.75 8.12
N GLU A 224 -17.47 -2.13 7.57
CA GLU A 224 -16.17 -1.69 8.06
C GLU A 224 -16.01 -0.19 7.84
N THR A 225 -16.23 0.31 6.62
CA THR A 225 -16.15 1.74 6.33
C THR A 225 -17.02 2.58 7.27
N CYS A 226 -18.26 2.16 7.53
CA CYS A 226 -19.19 2.94 8.35
C CYS A 226 -18.97 2.78 9.86
N SER A 227 -18.40 1.66 10.30
CA SER A 227 -18.10 1.40 11.72
C SER A 227 -16.76 1.96 12.18
N GLN A 228 -15.93 2.48 11.26
CA GLN A 228 -14.70 3.19 11.59
C GLN A 228 -14.99 4.38 12.50
N GLN A 229 -14.29 4.42 13.63
CA GLN A 229 -14.41 5.48 14.63
C GLN A 229 -13.32 6.53 14.37
N TYR A 230 -13.69 7.72 13.92
CA TYR A 230 -12.74 8.81 13.67
C TYR A 230 -12.64 9.76 14.89
N ILE A 231 -11.43 10.20 15.22
CA ILE A 231 -11.20 11.23 16.24
C ILE A 231 -11.18 12.58 15.53
N GLY A 232 -12.10 13.48 15.90
CA GLY A 232 -12.09 14.86 15.41
C GLY A 232 -10.85 15.62 15.89
N TYR A 233 -10.47 16.68 15.19
CA TYR A 233 -9.31 17.53 15.55
C TYR A 233 -9.38 18.11 16.97
N ASP A 234 -10.59 18.22 17.54
CA ASP A 234 -10.85 18.67 18.92
C ASP A 234 -10.71 17.56 19.98
N GLY A 235 -10.32 16.34 19.58
CA GLY A 235 -10.25 15.18 20.45
C GLY A 235 -11.61 14.54 20.75
N SER A 236 -12.69 14.99 20.10
CA SER A 236 -14.00 14.33 20.22
C SER A 236 -14.01 13.03 19.43
N SER A 237 -14.34 11.93 20.11
CA SER A 237 -14.59 10.66 19.44
C SER A 237 -15.90 10.75 18.66
N SER A 238 -15.86 10.55 17.35
CA SER A 238 -17.08 10.22 16.59
C SER A 238 -17.59 8.83 17.02
N VAL A 239 -18.87 8.56 16.74
CA VAL A 239 -19.52 7.27 17.02
C VAL A 239 -19.58 6.51 15.69
N ALA A 240 -19.21 5.23 15.71
CA ALA A 240 -19.41 4.30 14.60
C ALA A 240 -20.86 4.38 14.07
N LEU A 241 -21.03 4.49 12.75
CA LEU A 241 -22.36 4.41 12.15
C LEU A 241 -22.81 2.95 12.07
N ASP A 242 -24.12 2.75 12.26
CA ASP A 242 -24.76 1.49 11.90
C ASP A 242 -24.69 1.31 10.37
N ALA A 243 -24.11 0.20 9.93
CA ALA A 243 -23.98 -0.19 8.53
C ALA A 243 -25.33 -0.26 7.80
N SER A 244 -26.40 -0.54 8.53
CA SER A 244 -27.77 -0.62 8.00
C SER A 244 -28.49 0.72 7.95
N SER A 245 -27.88 1.79 8.48
CA SER A 245 -28.50 3.12 8.45
C SER A 245 -28.61 3.63 7.03
N GLU A 246 -29.73 4.30 6.72
CA GLU A 246 -29.94 5.02 5.45
C GLU A 246 -28.79 5.99 5.16
N ARG A 247 -28.18 6.49 6.24
CA ARG A 247 -27.07 7.42 6.25
C ARG A 247 -25.75 6.80 5.77
N CYS A 248 -25.41 5.61 6.25
CA CYS A 248 -24.28 4.85 5.76
C CYS A 248 -24.49 4.45 4.28
N SER A 249 -25.73 4.16 3.88
CA SER A 249 -26.04 3.86 2.48
C SER A 249 -25.90 5.06 1.55
N ALA A 250 -26.41 6.24 1.95
CA ALA A 250 -26.33 7.45 1.15
C ALA A 250 -24.87 7.89 0.90
N LEU A 251 -24.01 7.81 1.92
CA LEU A 251 -22.58 8.12 1.79
C LEU A 251 -21.89 7.28 0.71
N ASN A 252 -22.16 5.98 0.71
CA ASN A 252 -21.60 5.07 -0.28
C ASN A 252 -22.16 5.34 -1.68
N ASP A 253 -23.46 5.60 -1.78
CA ASP A 253 -24.12 5.78 -3.08
C ASP A 253 -23.73 7.09 -3.77
N GLU A 254 -23.51 8.15 -2.99
CA GLU A 254 -23.08 9.45 -3.51
C GLU A 254 -21.57 9.52 -3.77
N CYS A 255 -20.80 8.60 -3.18
CA CYS A 255 -19.33 8.60 -3.16
C CYS A 255 -18.71 9.93 -2.69
N SER A 256 -19.50 10.84 -2.12
CA SER A 256 -19.07 12.19 -1.80
C SER A 256 -18.81 12.35 -0.31
N GLY A 257 -17.52 12.31 0.05
CA GLY A 257 -16.94 13.08 1.16
C GLY A 257 -17.30 12.70 2.61
N TYR A 258 -16.23 12.57 3.41
CA TYR A 258 -16.05 13.13 4.75
C TYR A 258 -17.22 13.02 5.77
N LEU A 259 -17.14 11.98 6.62
CA LEU A 259 -18.08 11.73 7.72
C LEU A 259 -17.85 12.71 8.90
N TRP A 260 -18.80 13.63 9.16
CA TRP A 260 -18.74 14.56 10.32
C TRP A 260 -19.94 14.46 11.23
N CYS A 261 -19.83 13.69 12.32
CA CYS A 261 -20.88 13.50 13.32
C CYS A 261 -20.79 14.48 14.47
N THR A 262 -21.80 15.35 14.61
CA THR A 262 -21.92 16.23 15.79
C THR A 262 -23.03 15.76 16.71
N LYS A 263 -22.75 15.81 18.01
CA LYS A 263 -23.78 15.63 19.04
C LYS A 263 -24.46 16.97 19.29
N GLN A 264 -25.54 17.24 18.58
CA GLN A 264 -26.44 18.38 18.88
C GLN A 264 -27.22 18.05 20.16
N GLY A 265 -26.67 18.39 21.33
CA GLY A 265 -27.35 18.39 22.64
C GLY A 265 -28.51 17.40 22.83
N GLY A 266 -28.22 16.15 23.19
CA GLY A 266 -29.19 15.07 23.35
C GLY A 266 -28.56 13.69 23.09
N SER A 267 -29.38 12.64 22.95
CA SER A 267 -28.93 11.31 22.49
C SER A 267 -28.98 11.13 20.96
N SER A 268 -29.37 12.16 20.22
CA SER A 268 -29.47 12.15 18.75
C SER A 268 -28.23 12.77 18.12
N THR A 269 -27.68 12.11 17.10
CA THR A 269 -26.47 12.55 16.37
C THR A 269 -26.84 12.86 14.94
N ASP A 270 -26.65 14.12 14.53
CA ASP A 270 -26.74 14.54 13.13
C ASP A 270 -25.34 14.53 12.52
N CYS A 271 -25.21 13.92 11.35
CA CYS A 271 -23.99 13.99 10.55
C CYS A 271 -24.37 14.26 9.07
N GLU A 272 -23.56 15.03 8.37
CA GLU A 272 -23.84 15.47 6.99
C GLU A 272 -22.61 15.26 6.11
N PRO A 273 -22.76 15.04 4.79
CA PRO A 273 -21.65 15.08 3.83
C PRO A 273 -21.11 16.50 3.71
N ALA A 274 -19.79 16.71 3.89
CA ALA A 274 -19.21 18.06 4.02
C ALA A 274 -18.15 18.40 2.95
N THR A 275 -18.04 19.70 2.62
CA THR A 275 -17.02 20.41 1.79
C THR A 275 -16.59 21.65 2.59
N THR A 276 -15.37 22.18 2.68
CA THR A 276 -13.97 21.78 2.40
C THR A 276 -13.09 22.64 3.35
N LEU A 277 -11.82 22.25 3.47
CA LEU A 277 -10.81 22.82 4.35
C LEU A 277 -10.25 24.17 3.91
N ALA A 278 -9.95 25.03 4.89
CA ALA A 278 -8.67 25.77 4.95
C ALA A 278 -7.99 25.59 6.34
N THR A 279 -8.52 24.68 7.17
CA THR A 279 -8.66 24.88 8.63
C THR A 279 -8.76 23.59 9.49
N GLY A 280 -8.35 22.39 9.02
CA GLY A 280 -8.24 21.13 9.83
C GLY A 280 -9.30 20.02 9.57
N GLN A 281 -8.88 18.75 9.36
CA GLN A 281 -9.45 17.71 8.44
C GLN A 281 -10.43 16.60 8.97
N PHE A 282 -10.97 15.77 8.03
CA PHE A 282 -12.07 14.75 8.06
C PHE A 282 -11.72 13.46 7.21
N ALA A 283 -12.50 12.33 7.24
CA ALA A 283 -12.28 11.06 6.46
C ALA A 283 -13.25 10.71 5.27
N ALA A 284 -12.73 10.50 4.04
CA ALA A 284 -13.50 10.27 2.79
C ALA A 284 -14.01 8.83 2.61
N THR A 285 -15.05 8.63 1.77
CA THR A 285 -15.45 7.31 1.28
C THR A 285 -14.26 6.67 0.55
N PRO A 286 -13.79 5.47 0.97
CA PRO A 286 -12.68 4.79 0.32
C PRO A 286 -12.97 4.50 -1.14
N THR A 287 -11.94 4.57 -1.97
CA THR A 287 -11.98 4.04 -3.35
C THR A 287 -12.33 2.56 -3.30
N GLY A 288 -13.17 2.10 -4.22
CA GLY A 288 -13.56 0.69 -4.33
C GLY A 288 -14.79 0.29 -3.53
N LEU A 289 -15.38 1.20 -2.76
CA LEU A 289 -16.63 0.92 -2.10
C LEU A 289 -17.78 0.89 -3.11
N ALA A 290 -18.62 -0.14 -3.03
CA ALA A 290 -19.74 -0.27 -3.96
C ALA A 290 -20.76 0.87 -3.77
N CYS A 291 -21.24 1.42 -4.88
CA CYS A 291 -22.15 2.58 -4.92
C CYS A 291 -23.27 2.37 -5.96
N LEU A 292 -24.36 3.10 -5.79
CA LEU A 292 -25.53 3.02 -6.68
C LEU A 292 -25.38 3.99 -7.85
N LEU A 293 -25.32 3.45 -9.07
CA LEU A 293 -25.39 4.26 -10.27
C LEU A 293 -26.84 4.67 -10.58
N PRO A 294 -27.07 5.80 -11.28
CA PRO A 294 -28.42 6.18 -11.75
C PRO A 294 -29.10 5.10 -12.62
N SER A 295 -28.31 4.20 -13.23
CA SER A 295 -28.78 3.05 -14.01
C SER A 295 -29.28 1.86 -13.17
N ASP A 296 -28.98 1.81 -11.87
CA ASP A 296 -29.23 0.66 -10.99
C ASP A 296 -30.68 0.63 -10.47
N LYS A 297 -31.63 0.38 -11.39
CA LYS A 297 -33.08 0.43 -11.10
C LYS A 297 -33.59 -0.61 -10.08
N LEU A 298 -32.75 -1.59 -9.71
CA LEU A 298 -33.09 -2.67 -8.77
C LEU A 298 -32.44 -2.50 -7.39
N GLY A 299 -31.76 -1.37 -7.12
CA GLY A 299 -31.06 -1.16 -5.85
C GLY A 299 -29.78 -1.99 -5.70
N VAL A 300 -29.33 -2.64 -6.78
CA VAL A 300 -28.09 -3.42 -6.80
C VAL A 300 -26.97 -2.47 -7.17
N ARG A 301 -26.04 -2.22 -6.24
CA ARG A 301 -24.86 -1.39 -6.47
C ARG A 301 -23.94 -2.05 -7.49
N THR A 302 -23.88 -1.50 -8.69
CA THR A 302 -22.98 -1.98 -9.75
C THR A 302 -21.77 -1.08 -9.98
N GLY A 303 -21.81 0.14 -9.45
CA GLY A 303 -20.68 1.07 -9.47
C GLY A 303 -19.76 0.92 -8.27
N PHE A 304 -18.61 1.60 -8.35
CA PHE A 304 -17.64 1.72 -7.27
C PHE A 304 -17.20 3.18 -7.12
N CYS A 305 -16.92 3.59 -5.90
CA CYS A 305 -16.41 4.93 -5.61
C CYS A 305 -14.96 5.08 -6.10
N GLN A 306 -14.69 6.15 -6.85
CA GLN A 306 -13.36 6.61 -7.22
C GLN A 306 -13.39 8.14 -7.36
N ASP A 307 -12.42 8.82 -6.74
CA ASP A 307 -12.29 10.29 -6.80
C ASP A 307 -13.60 11.04 -6.53
N ASP A 308 -14.26 10.66 -5.43
CA ASP A 308 -15.55 11.16 -4.98
C ASP A 308 -16.75 10.94 -5.95
N LYS A 309 -16.64 9.96 -6.85
CA LYS A 309 -17.68 9.66 -7.85
C LYS A 309 -18.00 8.18 -7.91
N CYS A 310 -19.29 7.89 -8.04
CA CYS A 310 -19.76 6.55 -8.37
C CYS A 310 -19.50 6.25 -9.84
N THR A 311 -18.60 5.31 -10.11
CA THR A 311 -18.06 5.03 -11.44
C THR A 311 -18.31 3.57 -11.81
N LEU A 312 -18.58 3.30 -13.09
CA LEU A 312 -18.74 1.93 -13.59
C LEU A 312 -17.42 1.17 -13.50
N LYS A 313 -17.45 -0.13 -13.20
CA LYS A 313 -16.24 -0.96 -13.08
C LYS A 313 -15.35 -0.92 -14.33
N GLU A 314 -15.96 -0.79 -15.52
CA GLU A 314 -15.25 -0.72 -16.80
C GLU A 314 -14.52 0.61 -17.01
N GLN A 315 -14.76 1.60 -16.16
CA GLN A 315 -14.15 2.92 -16.21
C GLN A 315 -13.07 3.10 -15.12
N LEU A 316 -12.87 2.09 -14.27
CA LEU A 316 -11.89 2.13 -13.19
C LEU A 316 -10.55 1.63 -13.73
N ALA A 317 -9.51 2.46 -13.64
CA ALA A 317 -8.17 2.14 -14.13
C ALA A 317 -7.51 0.92 -13.44
N ALA A 318 -8.06 0.48 -12.30
CA ALA A 318 -7.58 -0.65 -11.51
C ALA A 318 -8.33 -1.97 -11.77
N VAL A 319 -9.21 -2.02 -12.78
CA VAL A 319 -9.95 -3.22 -13.16
C VAL A 319 -9.44 -3.67 -14.54
N PRO A 320 -8.55 -4.69 -14.60
CA PRO A 320 -8.20 -5.29 -15.87
C PRO A 320 -9.46 -5.95 -16.44
N THR A 321 -9.90 -5.53 -17.63
CA THR A 321 -10.96 -6.23 -18.36
C THR A 321 -10.35 -6.99 -19.50
N CYS A 322 -10.21 -8.31 -19.33
CA CYS A 322 -9.68 -9.18 -20.38
C CYS A 322 -10.67 -9.29 -21.56
N GLY A 323 -10.18 -9.08 -22.80
CA GLY A 323 -10.87 -9.41 -24.04
C GLY A 323 -11.68 -8.30 -24.70
N ASN A 324 -11.33 -7.02 -24.49
CA ASN A 324 -12.02 -5.89 -25.15
C ASN A 324 -11.31 -5.38 -26.42
N GLY A 325 -10.11 -5.91 -26.71
CA GLY A 325 -9.32 -5.54 -27.90
C GLY A 325 -8.55 -4.21 -27.77
N GLY A 326 -8.28 -3.75 -26.55
CA GLY A 326 -7.46 -2.57 -26.25
C GLY A 326 -6.50 -2.83 -25.08
N VAL A 327 -5.39 -2.08 -25.02
CA VAL A 327 -4.26 -2.34 -24.10
C VAL A 327 -4.41 -1.59 -22.77
N ASP A 328 -4.29 -2.30 -21.64
CA ASP A 328 -4.40 -1.75 -20.28
C ASP A 328 -3.14 -0.97 -19.82
N TYR A 329 -3.26 -0.19 -18.74
CA TYR A 329 -2.18 0.69 -18.27
C TYR A 329 -0.95 -0.11 -17.80
N GLY A 330 0.12 -0.03 -18.58
CA GLY A 330 1.36 -0.77 -18.34
C GLY A 330 1.53 -2.02 -19.21
N GLU A 331 0.53 -2.38 -20.01
CA GLU A 331 0.63 -3.50 -20.95
C GLU A 331 0.96 -3.00 -22.36
N GLN A 332 1.43 -3.91 -23.24
CA GLN A 332 1.65 -3.60 -24.66
C GLN A 332 0.54 -4.15 -25.58
N CYS A 333 -0.20 -5.19 -25.17
CA CYS A 333 -1.31 -5.83 -25.91
C CYS A 333 -2.27 -6.59 -24.96
N ASP A 334 -3.59 -6.54 -25.20
CA ASP A 334 -4.64 -7.39 -24.59
C ASP A 334 -5.18 -8.41 -25.63
N CYS A 335 -5.58 -9.61 -25.19
CA CYS A 335 -6.13 -10.69 -26.04
C CYS A 335 -7.61 -10.97 -25.74
#